data_AF-A0A8S3J317-F1
#
_entry.id   AF-A0A8S3J317-F1
#
_cell.length_a   1.000
_cell.length_b   1.000
_cell.length_c   1.000
_cell.angle_alpha   90.00
_cell.angle_beta   90.00
_cell.angle_gamma   90.00
#
_symmetry.space_group_name_H-M   'P 1'
#
loop_
_entity.id
_entity.type
_entity.pdbx_description
1 polymer ?
#
loop_
_entity_poly.entity_id
_entity_poly.type
_entity_poly.pdbx_seq_one_letter_code
_entity_poly.pdbx_strand_id
1 'polypeptide(L)'
;YFPGREPVMNYLKELLSTVKEQSNGLTGKQFHELADLNTTSSYLPNNNFRYKYCAGSSPTHRGYPCGLWILFHTLTVSQVQTELVQINTIEIPSAIKKFLKHFFGCRHCCENFMKETKDINQLDSNNKYAAIIYLWEIHNRVNKRLHGD
;
A
#
# COMPACT_ATOMS: atom_id res chain seq x y z
N TYR A 1 -4.44 3.48 9.22
CA TYR A 1 -3.32 4.36 8.84
C TYR A 1 -3.56 5.16 7.56
N PHE A 2 -4.47 4.79 6.66
CA PHE A 2 -4.77 5.66 5.49
C PHE A 2 -5.33 7.03 5.95
N PRO A 3 -4.79 8.17 5.50
CA PRO A 3 -5.26 9.49 5.89
C PRO A 3 -6.45 9.93 5.00
N GLY A 4 -7.51 9.12 4.99
CA GLY A 4 -8.72 9.39 4.22
C GLY A 4 -9.66 10.38 4.92
N ARG A 5 -10.53 11.04 4.14
CA ARG A 5 -11.70 11.75 4.69
C ARG A 5 -12.66 10.75 5.33
N GLU A 6 -13.49 11.23 6.25
CA GLU A 6 -14.43 10.39 7.00
C GLU A 6 -15.26 9.41 6.13
N PRO A 7 -15.87 9.81 5.00
CA PRO A 7 -16.61 8.86 4.15
C PRO A 7 -15.74 7.71 3.61
N VAL A 8 -14.49 8.02 3.22
CA VAL A 8 -13.53 7.02 2.72
C VAL A 8 -13.12 6.07 3.85
N MET A 9 -12.89 6.62 5.04
CA MET A 9 -12.49 5.83 6.20
C MET A 9 -13.62 4.93 6.69
N ASN A 10 -14.87 5.38 6.63
CA ASN A 10 -16.04 4.56 6.95
C ASN A 10 -16.16 3.39 5.99
N TYR A 11 -16.05 3.64 4.68
CA TYR A 11 -15.99 2.59 3.65
C TYR A 11 -14.87 1.57 3.93
N LEU A 12 -13.64 2.02 4.18
CA LEU A 12 -12.51 1.11 4.43
C LEU A 12 -12.69 0.27 5.71
N LYS A 13 -13.29 0.85 6.76
CA LYS A 13 -13.59 0.12 8.00
C LYS A 13 -14.66 -0.94 7.78
N GLU A 14 -15.73 -0.61 7.06
CA GLU A 14 -16.81 -1.53 6.74
C GLU A 14 -16.29 -2.68 5.89
N LEU A 15 -15.58 -2.38 4.79
CA LEU A 15 -14.98 -3.40 3.93
C LEU A 15 -14.04 -4.32 4.72
N LEU A 16 -13.23 -3.78 5.63
CA LEU A 16 -12.35 -4.58 6.49
C LEU A 16 -13.16 -5.50 7.43
N SER A 17 -14.25 -5.01 8.02
CA SER A 17 -15.12 -5.84 8.87
C SER A 17 -15.71 -6.99 8.07
N THR A 18 -16.31 -6.68 6.91
CA THR A 18 -16.94 -7.69 6.05
C THR A 18 -15.94 -8.74 5.59
N VAL A 19 -14.73 -8.36 5.18
CA VAL A 19 -13.69 -9.33 4.77
C VAL A 19 -13.26 -10.21 5.95
N LYS A 20 -13.14 -9.66 7.16
CA LYS A 20 -12.77 -10.44 8.36
C LYS A 20 -13.81 -11.49 8.76
N GLU A 21 -15.08 -11.26 8.45
CA GLU A 21 -16.17 -12.19 8.74
C GLU A 21 -16.20 -13.40 7.78
N GLN A 22 -15.48 -13.33 6.65
CA GLN A 22 -15.45 -14.41 5.65
C GLN A 22 -14.41 -15.48 5.99
N SER A 23 -14.79 -16.42 6.86
CA SER A 23 -13.91 -17.51 7.34
C SER A 23 -13.40 -18.46 6.25
N ASN A 24 -14.14 -18.62 5.15
CA ASN A 24 -13.80 -19.52 4.03
C ASN A 24 -13.04 -18.82 2.88
N GLY A 25 -12.68 -17.54 3.06
CA GLY A 25 -12.08 -16.72 2.00
C GLY A 25 -13.09 -16.21 0.98
N LEU A 26 -12.60 -15.40 0.03
CA LEU A 26 -13.40 -14.74 -1.00
C LEU A 26 -12.81 -15.01 -2.38
N THR A 27 -13.66 -15.31 -3.35
CA THR A 27 -13.29 -15.24 -4.77
C THR A 27 -13.12 -13.79 -5.21
N GLY A 28 -12.40 -13.55 -6.31
CA GLY A 28 -12.25 -12.20 -6.86
C GLY A 28 -13.59 -11.55 -7.23
N LYS A 29 -14.56 -12.35 -7.73
CA LYS A 29 -15.91 -11.87 -8.04
C LYS A 29 -16.65 -11.43 -6.78
N GLN A 30 -16.65 -12.24 -5.73
CA GLN A 30 -17.30 -11.88 -4.46
C GLN A 30 -16.67 -10.64 -3.84
N PHE A 31 -15.33 -10.54 -3.86
CA PHE A 31 -14.66 -9.35 -3.35
C PHE A 31 -15.01 -8.09 -4.16
N HIS A 32 -15.08 -8.21 -5.49
CA HIS A 32 -15.49 -7.09 -6.35
C HIS A 32 -16.91 -6.61 -6.04
N GLU A 33 -17.86 -7.54 -5.91
CA GLU A 33 -19.25 -7.22 -5.53
C GLU A 33 -19.31 -6.51 -4.17
N LEU A 34 -18.60 -7.01 -3.15
CA LEU A 34 -18.50 -6.36 -1.84
C LEU A 34 -17.87 -4.96 -1.92
N ALA A 35 -16.78 -4.82 -2.68
CA ALA A 35 -16.06 -3.56 -2.81
C ALA A 35 -16.88 -2.51 -3.57
N ASP A 36 -17.72 -2.91 -4.51
CA ASP A 36 -18.56 -2.05 -5.35
C ASP A 36 -19.86 -1.61 -4.66
N LEU A 37 -20.50 -2.48 -3.87
CA LEU A 37 -21.80 -2.20 -3.23
C LEU A 37 -21.74 -1.01 -2.25
N ASN A 38 -20.59 -0.78 -1.62
CA ASN A 38 -20.39 0.32 -0.66
C ASN A 38 -19.83 1.61 -1.30
N THR A 39 -19.83 1.72 -2.64
CA THR A 39 -19.16 2.85 -3.34
C THR A 39 -19.99 4.11 -3.50
N THR A 40 -21.32 4.05 -3.43
CA THR A 40 -22.23 5.17 -3.74
C THR A 40 -22.01 6.41 -2.87
N SER A 41 -21.43 6.25 -1.68
CA SER A 41 -21.08 7.34 -0.75
C SER A 41 -19.59 7.36 -0.35
N SER A 42 -18.75 6.55 -1.00
CA SER A 42 -17.34 6.33 -0.60
C SER A 42 -16.36 7.41 -1.06
N TYR A 43 -16.76 8.28 -1.99
CA TYR A 43 -15.93 9.33 -2.62
C TYR A 43 -14.60 8.82 -3.22
N LEU A 44 -14.50 7.53 -3.54
CA LEU A 44 -13.40 6.99 -4.32
C LEU A 44 -13.57 7.37 -5.81
N PRO A 45 -12.47 7.59 -6.54
CA PRO A 45 -12.55 7.90 -7.97
C PRO A 45 -13.22 6.74 -8.73
N ASN A 46 -14.12 7.06 -9.66
CA ASN A 46 -14.62 6.09 -10.62
C ASN A 46 -13.53 5.71 -11.64
N ASN A 47 -13.82 4.77 -12.53
CA ASN A 47 -12.86 4.29 -13.54
C ASN A 47 -12.39 5.38 -14.53
N ASN A 48 -13.04 6.54 -14.58
CA ASN A 48 -12.70 7.68 -15.44
C ASN A 48 -11.88 8.74 -14.69
N PHE A 49 -10.84 8.33 -13.98
CA PHE A 49 -9.93 9.26 -13.30
C PHE A 49 -8.64 9.50 -14.09
N ARG A 50 -7.96 10.61 -13.77
CA ARG A 50 -6.61 10.89 -14.28
C ARG A 50 -5.65 11.07 -13.12
N TYR A 51 -4.48 10.45 -13.22
CA TYR A 51 -3.40 10.74 -12.28
C TYR A 51 -3.02 12.21 -12.37
N LYS A 52 -2.88 12.88 -11.22
CA LYS A 52 -2.34 14.26 -11.15
C LYS A 52 -0.84 14.23 -10.97
N TYR A 53 -0.36 13.98 -9.76
CA TYR A 53 1.07 13.98 -9.43
C TYR A 53 1.83 12.75 -9.91
N CYS A 54 1.12 11.65 -10.19
CA CYS A 54 1.68 10.43 -10.76
C CYS A 54 1.45 10.29 -12.27
N ALA A 55 1.00 11.35 -12.96
CA ALA A 55 0.91 11.31 -14.42
C ALA A 55 2.30 11.09 -15.03
N GLY A 56 2.41 10.11 -15.92
CA GLY A 56 3.60 9.89 -16.75
C GLY A 56 3.59 10.76 -18.00
N SER A 57 4.73 10.85 -18.67
CA SER A 57 4.86 11.46 -20.00
C SER A 57 4.15 10.63 -21.08
N SER A 58 3.99 9.32 -20.86
CA SER A 58 3.17 8.44 -21.68
C SER A 58 2.31 7.51 -20.79
N PRO A 59 1.27 6.85 -21.34
CA PRO A 59 0.41 5.94 -20.59
C PRO A 59 1.12 4.76 -19.93
N THR A 60 2.31 4.38 -20.42
CA THR A 60 3.11 3.27 -19.87
C THR A 60 4.05 3.70 -18.74
N HIS A 61 4.22 5.00 -18.50
CA HIS A 61 5.10 5.52 -17.46
C HIS A 61 4.32 5.95 -16.21
N ARG A 62 4.96 5.80 -15.04
CA ARG A 62 4.44 6.24 -13.73
C ARG A 62 3.07 5.62 -13.42
N GLY A 63 2.03 6.42 -13.15
CA GLY A 63 0.68 5.94 -12.89
C GLY A 63 0.56 5.10 -11.60
N TYR A 64 -0.01 3.91 -11.73
CA TYR A 64 -0.36 3.04 -10.60
C TYR A 64 0.83 2.70 -9.68
N PRO A 65 2.00 2.24 -10.18
CA PRO A 65 3.19 2.05 -9.35
C PRO A 65 3.62 3.29 -8.55
N CYS A 66 3.55 4.49 -9.17
CA CYS A 66 3.86 5.74 -8.47
C CYS A 66 2.84 6.01 -7.34
N GLY A 67 1.55 5.80 -7.60
CA GLY A 67 0.50 5.94 -6.60
C GLY A 67 0.68 5.00 -5.42
N LEU A 68 1.08 3.75 -5.68
CA LEU A 68 1.39 2.77 -4.62
C LEU A 68 2.58 3.20 -3.76
N TRP A 69 3.66 3.70 -4.36
CA TRP A 69 4.79 4.23 -3.58
C TRP A 69 4.36 5.35 -2.64
N ILE A 70 3.59 6.32 -3.16
CA ILE A 70 3.04 7.41 -2.33
C ILE A 70 2.19 6.84 -1.20
N LEU A 71 1.27 5.92 -1.50
CA LEU A 71 0.42 5.27 -0.50
C LEU A 71 1.25 4.58 0.59
N PHE A 72 2.22 3.77 0.21
CA PHE A 72 3.04 3.01 1.16
C PHE A 72 3.87 3.91 2.07
N HIS A 73 4.53 4.92 1.51
CA HIS A 73 5.25 5.93 2.31
C HIS A 73 4.30 6.66 3.25
N THR A 74 3.13 7.07 2.76
CA THR A 74 2.10 7.71 3.59
C THR A 74 1.70 6.83 4.77
N LEU A 75 1.45 5.54 4.56
CA LEU A 75 1.07 4.61 5.63
C LEU A 75 2.15 4.52 6.71
N THR A 76 3.43 4.42 6.34
CA THR A 76 4.54 4.36 7.31
C THR A 76 4.61 5.63 8.18
N VAL A 77 4.41 6.81 7.60
CA VAL A 77 4.39 8.08 8.33
C VAL A 77 3.15 8.17 9.24
N SER A 78 1.97 7.81 8.71
CA SER A 78 0.73 7.88 9.46
C SER A 78 0.73 6.97 10.69
N GLN A 79 1.41 5.82 10.68
CA GLN A 79 1.55 4.96 11.86
C GLN A 79 2.30 5.65 13.01
N VAL A 80 3.32 6.45 12.69
CA VAL A 80 4.06 7.19 13.71
C VAL A 80 3.21 8.31 14.34
N GLN A 81 2.17 8.76 13.62
CA GLN A 81 1.26 9.80 14.06
C GLN A 81 0.08 9.29 14.90
N THR A 82 -0.14 7.97 15.05
CA THR A 82 -1.34 7.44 15.73
C THR A 82 -1.35 7.52 17.26
N GLU A 83 -0.47 8.31 17.88
CA GLU A 83 -0.35 8.46 19.36
C GLU A 83 -0.29 7.13 20.16
N LEU A 84 0.09 6.02 19.49
CA LEU A 84 0.17 4.71 20.13
C LEU A 84 1.37 4.65 21.07
N VAL A 85 1.18 4.04 22.24
CA VAL A 85 2.23 3.83 23.26
C VAL A 85 3.39 3.00 22.70
N GLN A 86 3.09 2.02 21.85
CA GLN A 86 4.08 1.19 21.18
C GLN A 86 3.69 0.95 19.72
N ILE A 87 4.64 1.13 18.81
CA ILE A 87 4.45 0.93 17.36
C ILE A 87 5.11 -0.39 16.97
N ASN A 88 4.37 -1.24 16.25
CA ASN A 88 4.96 -2.39 15.57
C ASN A 88 5.59 -1.93 14.25
N THR A 89 6.90 -1.72 14.26
CA THR A 89 7.68 -1.22 13.12
C THR A 89 7.67 -2.15 11.90
N ILE A 90 7.35 -3.44 12.09
CA ILE A 90 7.32 -4.44 11.03
C ILE A 90 5.93 -4.54 10.36
N GLU A 91 4.86 -4.10 11.02
CA GLU A 91 3.47 -4.27 10.57
C GLU A 91 3.25 -3.78 9.13
N ILE A 92 3.54 -2.51 8.87
CA ILE A 92 3.30 -1.88 7.56
C ILE A 92 4.25 -2.43 6.49
N PRO A 93 5.58 -2.49 6.69
CA PRO A 93 6.48 -3.11 5.73
C PRO A 93 6.07 -4.55 5.36
N SER A 94 5.66 -5.35 6.35
CA SER A 94 5.21 -6.73 6.13
C SER A 94 3.91 -6.80 5.33
N ALA A 95 2.94 -5.92 5.62
CA ALA A 95 1.70 -5.81 4.87
C ALA A 95 1.97 -5.42 3.39
N ILE A 96 2.85 -4.44 3.16
CA ILE A 96 3.27 -4.02 1.80
C ILE A 96 3.91 -5.21 1.06
N LYS A 97 4.86 -5.90 1.70
CA LYS A 97 5.55 -7.05 1.11
C LYS A 97 4.56 -8.15 0.70
N LYS A 98 3.58 -8.47 1.56
CA LYS A 98 2.51 -9.44 1.26
C LYS A 98 1.61 -8.95 0.12
N PHE A 99 1.19 -7.69 0.13
CA PHE A 99 0.38 -7.11 -0.93
C PHE A 99 1.09 -7.23 -2.29
N LEU A 100 2.36 -6.81 -2.37
CA LEU A 100 3.14 -6.89 -3.60
C LEU A 100 3.31 -8.34 -4.07
N LYS A 101 3.59 -9.27 -3.15
CA LYS A 101 3.76 -10.69 -3.48
C LYS A 101 2.51 -11.30 -4.11
N HIS A 102 1.31 -10.93 -3.64
CA HIS A 102 0.07 -11.62 -3.97
C HIS A 102 -0.81 -10.88 -4.99
N PHE A 103 -0.71 -9.55 -5.09
CA PHE A 103 -1.65 -8.74 -5.87
C PHE A 103 -1.02 -7.79 -6.88
N PHE A 104 0.28 -7.48 -6.78
CA PHE A 104 0.89 -6.52 -7.71
C PHE A 104 1.23 -7.17 -9.06
N GLY A 105 0.78 -6.53 -10.14
CA GLY A 105 0.80 -7.14 -11.48
C GLY A 105 2.19 -7.34 -12.10
N CYS A 106 3.18 -6.53 -11.75
CA CYS A 106 4.53 -6.64 -12.30
C CYS A 106 5.35 -7.72 -11.56
N ARG A 107 5.35 -8.96 -12.08
CA ARG A 107 6.09 -10.10 -11.49
C ARG A 107 7.57 -9.82 -11.27
N HIS A 108 8.27 -9.27 -12.27
CA HIS A 108 9.70 -8.94 -12.16
C HIS A 108 9.97 -7.89 -11.07
N CYS A 109 9.11 -6.87 -10.97
CA CYS A 109 9.18 -5.86 -9.92
C CYS A 109 9.00 -6.49 -8.52
N CYS A 110 8.04 -7.41 -8.38
CA CYS A 110 7.79 -8.14 -7.14
C CYS A 110 9.00 -8.99 -6.72
N GLU A 111 9.59 -9.75 -7.64
CA GLU A 111 10.77 -10.58 -7.36
C GLU A 111 11.94 -9.74 -6.85
N ASN A 112 12.19 -8.60 -7.49
CA ASN A 112 13.20 -7.65 -7.02
C ASN A 112 12.86 -7.13 -5.63
N PHE A 113 11.62 -6.71 -5.37
CA PHE A 113 11.21 -6.24 -4.05
C PHE A 113 11.34 -7.33 -2.97
N MET A 114 11.01 -8.59 -3.27
CA MET A 114 11.18 -9.71 -2.34
C MET A 114 12.65 -9.96 -1.98
N LYS A 115 13.57 -9.79 -2.95
CA LYS A 115 15.01 -9.90 -2.72
C LYS A 115 15.54 -8.77 -1.84
N GLU A 116 15.11 -7.54 -2.12
CA GLU A 116 15.53 -6.34 -1.37
C GLU A 116 15.00 -6.32 0.07
N THR A 117 13.92 -7.05 0.36
CA THR A 117 13.23 -6.98 1.66
C THR A 117 13.36 -8.24 2.52
N LYS A 118 14.41 -9.04 2.34
CA LYS A 118 14.63 -10.27 3.13
C LYS A 118 14.87 -10.00 4.62
N ASP A 119 15.44 -8.86 4.92
CA ASP A 119 15.83 -8.35 6.24
C ASP A 119 14.71 -7.63 6.99
N ILE A 120 13.47 -7.62 6.47
CA ILE A 120 12.34 -6.89 7.06
C ILE A 120 12.02 -7.25 8.53
N ASN A 121 12.45 -8.42 9.00
CA ASN A 121 12.26 -8.84 10.38
C ASN A 121 13.38 -8.32 11.33
N GLN A 122 14.36 -7.60 10.80
CA GLN A 122 15.52 -7.06 11.52
C GLN A 122 15.37 -5.55 11.81
N LEU A 123 14.22 -4.95 11.51
CA LEU A 123 13.96 -3.55 11.82
C LEU A 123 14.02 -3.32 13.33
N ASP A 124 14.69 -2.24 13.73
CA ASP A 124 14.79 -1.83 15.14
C ASP A 124 13.39 -1.52 15.69
N SER A 125 12.95 -2.31 16.67
CA SER A 125 11.65 -2.15 17.33
C SER A 125 11.60 -0.95 18.29
N ASN A 126 12.75 -0.42 18.71
CA ASN A 126 12.82 0.75 19.59
C ASN A 126 12.77 2.06 18.81
N ASN A 127 13.07 2.03 17.51
CA ASN A 127 13.00 3.19 16.65
C ASN A 127 11.66 3.24 15.90
N LYS A 128 10.72 4.05 16.37
CA LYS A 128 9.41 4.22 15.72
C LYS A 128 9.48 4.67 14.26
N TYR A 129 10.59 5.28 13.82
CA TYR A 129 10.80 5.71 12.44
C TYR A 129 11.44 4.63 11.54
N ALA A 130 11.79 3.45 12.09
CA ALA A 130 12.49 2.39 11.35
C ALA A 130 11.77 1.98 10.06
N ALA A 131 10.43 1.87 10.08
CA ALA A 131 9.63 1.52 8.91
C ALA A 131 9.73 2.58 7.78
N ILE A 132 9.74 3.86 8.15
CA ILE A 132 9.81 4.99 7.21
C ILE A 132 11.19 4.99 6.54
N ILE A 133 12.25 4.91 7.34
CA ILE A 133 13.64 4.92 6.85
C ILE A 133 13.87 3.70 5.95
N TYR A 134 13.46 2.51 6.40
CA TYR A 134 13.60 1.28 5.64
C TYR A 134 12.95 1.35 4.26
N LEU A 135 11.69 1.80 4.19
CA LEU A 135 10.98 1.90 2.91
C LEU A 135 11.61 2.97 2.00
N TRP A 136 12.10 4.07 2.57
CA TRP A 136 12.82 5.11 1.84
C TRP A 136 14.13 4.58 1.23
N GLU A 137 14.93 3.82 1.98
CA GLU A 137 16.16 3.20 1.48
C GLU A 137 15.87 2.20 0.35
N ILE A 138 14.87 1.33 0.54
CA ILE A 138 14.44 0.37 -0.48
C ILE A 138 14.04 1.10 -1.77
N HIS A 139 13.23 2.16 -1.66
CA HIS A 139 12.79 2.94 -2.81
C HIS A 139 13.98 3.59 -3.53
N ASN A 140 14.97 4.11 -2.81
CA ASN A 140 16.16 4.69 -3.43
C ASN A 140 17.07 3.65 -4.09
N ARG A 141 17.16 2.42 -3.56
CA ARG A 141 17.84 1.31 -4.25
C ARG A 141 17.14 0.95 -5.55
N VAL A 142 15.80 0.94 -5.56
CA VAL A 142 15.01 0.76 -6.80
C VAL A 142 15.28 1.89 -7.79
N ASN A 143 15.26 3.16 -7.34
CA ASN A 143 15.53 4.32 -8.19
C ASN A 143 16.93 4.24 -8.81
N LYS A 144 17.95 3.85 -8.03
CA LYS A 144 19.32 3.67 -8.53
C LYS A 144 19.39 2.57 -9.60
N ARG A 145 18.66 1.47 -9.43
CA ARG A 145 18.64 0.37 -10.41
C ARG A 145 17.95 0.75 -11.71
N LEU A 146 16.86 1.51 -11.63
CA LEU A 146 16.06 1.94 -12.79
C LEU A 146 16.60 3.23 -13.42
N HIS A 147 17.73 3.76 -12.95
CA HIS A 147 18.26 5.01 -13.47
C HIS A 147 18.80 4.80 -14.89
N GLY A 148 18.12 5.41 -15.88
CA GLY A 148 18.50 5.36 -17.29
C GLY A 148 17.82 4.26 -18.10
N ASP A 149 16.97 3.45 -17.47
CA ASP A 149 15.99 2.58 -18.14
C ASP A 149 14.85 3.43 -18.75
#